data_AF-A0A2G4SQP1-F1
#
_entry.id   AF-A0A2G4SQP1-F1
#
_cell.length_a   1.000
_cell.length_b   1.000
_cell.length_c   1.000
_cell.angle_alpha   90.00
_cell.angle_beta   90.00
_cell.angle_gamma   90.00
#
_symmetry.space_group_name_H-M   'P 1'
#
loop_
_entity.id
_entity.type
_entity.pdbx_description
1 polymer ?
#
loop_
_entity_poly.entity_id
_entity_poly.type
_entity_poly.pdbx_seq_one_letter_code
_entity_poly.pdbx_strand_id
1 'polypeptide(L)'
;MSGIFSLKTKSLTKRIKTSRACDDCRKRKVKCDGKQPCARCVKAKIECIFVKMPKRGPPKSYTESVENRLQRVEKALKSIATPVVNRVFDDSLKSKDPCNQIASTEGNTP
;
A
#
# COMPACT_ATOMS: atom_id res chain seq x y z
N MET A 1 -68.78 -17.93 -21.71
CA MET A 1 -67.77 -16.85 -21.75
C MET A 1 -66.51 -17.37 -21.07
N SER A 2 -65.52 -17.78 -21.86
CA SER A 2 -64.32 -18.47 -21.39
C SER A 2 -63.32 -17.48 -20.78
N GLY A 3 -63.09 -17.58 -19.47
CA GLY A 3 -62.09 -16.78 -18.76
C GLY A 3 -60.72 -17.44 -18.78
N ILE A 4 -59.78 -16.88 -19.54
CA ILE A 4 -58.37 -17.29 -19.53
C ILE A 4 -57.71 -16.63 -18.32
N PHE A 5 -57.58 -17.37 -17.21
CA PHE A 5 -56.78 -16.94 -16.06
C PHE A 5 -55.29 -17.09 -16.39
N SER A 6 -54.64 -15.97 -16.66
CA SER A 6 -53.20 -15.87 -16.94
C SER A 6 -52.38 -16.34 -15.73
N LEU A 7 -51.83 -17.55 -15.81
CA LEU A 7 -50.90 -18.10 -14.82
C LEU A 7 -49.58 -17.33 -14.87
N LYS A 8 -49.38 -16.39 -13.94
CA LYS A 8 -48.13 -15.66 -13.78
C LYS A 8 -47.09 -16.55 -13.07
N THR A 9 -46.17 -17.12 -13.83
CA THR A 9 -45.04 -17.90 -13.30
C THR A 9 -44.12 -16.99 -12.45
N LYS A 10 -44.12 -17.16 -11.13
CA LYS A 10 -43.15 -16.49 -10.24
C LYS A 10 -41.82 -17.23 -10.35
N SER A 11 -40.82 -16.62 -10.99
CA SER A 11 -39.49 -17.23 -11.11
C SER A 11 -38.84 -17.37 -9.73
N LEU A 12 -38.43 -18.58 -9.38
CA LEU A 12 -37.71 -18.91 -8.13
C LEU A 12 -36.24 -18.49 -8.15
N THR A 13 -35.87 -17.51 -8.96
CA THR A 13 -34.53 -16.93 -8.95
C THR A 13 -34.49 -15.88 -7.84
N LYS A 14 -34.28 -16.34 -6.60
CA LYS A 14 -33.94 -15.48 -5.45
C LYS A 14 -32.88 -14.50 -5.95
N ARG A 15 -33.22 -13.20 -6.05
CA ARG A 15 -32.25 -12.17 -6.43
C ARG A 15 -31.12 -12.23 -5.42
N ILE A 16 -29.99 -12.81 -5.82
CA ILE A 16 -28.78 -12.77 -5.01
C ILE A 16 -28.42 -11.30 -4.92
N LYS A 17 -28.66 -10.70 -3.74
CA LYS A 17 -28.31 -9.32 -3.48
C LYS A 17 -26.79 -9.25 -3.52
N THR A 18 -26.26 -8.75 -4.62
CA THR A 18 -24.82 -8.58 -4.80
C THR A 18 -24.36 -7.54 -3.79
N SER A 19 -23.54 -7.94 -2.83
CA SER A 19 -23.03 -7.03 -1.79
C SER A 19 -22.11 -5.96 -2.37
N ARG A 20 -21.53 -6.20 -3.55
CA ARG A 20 -20.54 -5.34 -4.18
C ARG A 20 -20.59 -5.38 -5.70
N ALA A 21 -20.47 -4.20 -6.34
CA ALA A 21 -20.28 -4.07 -7.78
C ALA A 21 -18.79 -4.21 -8.15
N CYS A 22 -18.49 -4.71 -9.35
CA CYS A 22 -17.13 -4.65 -9.91
C CYS A 22 -16.67 -3.20 -10.12
N ASP A 23 -15.37 -3.00 -10.32
CA ASP A 23 -14.78 -1.67 -10.35
C ASP A 23 -15.26 -0.85 -11.56
N ASP A 24 -15.44 -1.45 -12.73
CA ASP A 24 -16.01 -0.77 -13.90
C ASP A 24 -17.47 -0.36 -13.72
N CYS A 25 -18.30 -1.25 -13.18
CA CYS A 25 -19.70 -0.92 -12.91
C CYS A 25 -19.80 0.19 -11.84
N ARG A 26 -18.90 0.17 -10.85
CA ARG A 26 -18.82 1.20 -9.82
C ARG A 26 -18.39 2.55 -10.38
N LYS A 27 -17.34 2.59 -11.20
CA LYS A 27 -16.86 3.80 -11.89
C LYS A 27 -17.96 4.42 -12.75
N ARG A 28 -18.69 3.58 -13.49
CA ARG A 28 -19.80 3.99 -14.37
C ARG A 28 -21.12 4.25 -13.65
N LYS A 29 -21.20 4.01 -12.34
CA LYS A 29 -22.42 4.13 -11.51
C LYS A 29 -23.62 3.33 -12.07
N VAL A 30 -23.35 2.16 -12.64
CA VAL A 30 -24.39 1.26 -13.19
C VAL A 30 -24.60 0.03 -12.31
N LYS A 31 -25.76 -0.61 -12.46
CA LYS A 31 -26.08 -1.85 -11.75
C LYS A 31 -25.14 -2.98 -12.19
N CYS A 32 -24.56 -3.66 -11.21
CA CYS A 32 -23.72 -4.84 -11.40
C CYS A 32 -24.47 -6.09 -10.98
N ASP A 33 -24.34 -7.17 -11.75
CA ASP A 33 -24.92 -8.48 -11.44
C ASP A 33 -24.07 -9.31 -10.47
N GLY A 34 -22.91 -8.80 -10.06
CA GLY A 34 -22.02 -9.41 -9.05
C GLY A 34 -21.43 -10.79 -9.39
N LYS A 35 -21.72 -11.31 -10.59
CA LYS A 35 -21.03 -12.45 -11.19
C LYS A 35 -19.63 -12.05 -11.64
N GLN A 36 -18.70 -13.01 -11.69
CA GLN A 36 -17.35 -12.80 -12.19
C GLN A 36 -17.10 -13.72 -13.40
N PRO A 37 -17.00 -13.19 -14.63
CA PRO A 37 -17.18 -11.77 -15.02
C PRO A 37 -18.66 -11.32 -15.00
N CYS A 38 -18.89 -10.03 -14.76
CA CYS A 38 -20.23 -9.45 -14.70
C CYS A 38 -20.88 -9.41 -16.09
N ALA A 39 -22.20 -9.56 -16.22
CA ALA A 39 -22.84 -9.64 -17.55
C ALA A 39 -22.60 -8.38 -18.40
N ARG A 40 -22.54 -7.20 -17.76
CA ARG A 40 -22.17 -5.95 -18.44
C ARG A 40 -20.73 -5.95 -18.93
N CYS A 41 -19.82 -6.48 -18.13
CA CYS A 41 -18.39 -6.55 -18.41
C CYS A 41 -18.14 -7.49 -19.60
N VAL A 42 -18.84 -8.64 -19.63
CA VAL A 42 -18.83 -9.58 -20.77
C VAL A 42 -19.32 -8.90 -22.05
N LYS A 43 -20.47 -8.22 -22.00
CA LYS A 43 -21.02 -7.50 -23.17
C LYS A 43 -20.11 -6.38 -23.66
N ALA A 44 -19.45 -5.68 -22.74
CA ALA A 44 -18.52 -4.61 -23.06
C ALA A 44 -17.13 -5.12 -23.46
N LYS A 45 -16.86 -6.43 -23.35
CA LYS A 45 -15.55 -7.06 -23.58
C LYS A 45 -14.42 -6.36 -22.81
N ILE A 46 -14.72 -5.93 -21.59
CA ILE A 46 -13.74 -5.30 -20.67
C ILE A 46 -13.41 -6.25 -19.53
N GLU A 47 -12.27 -6.00 -18.90
CA GLU A 47 -11.85 -6.72 -17.72
C GLU A 47 -12.81 -6.50 -16.54
N CYS A 48 -13.17 -7.57 -15.83
CA CYS A 48 -14.08 -7.50 -14.69
C CYS A 48 -13.31 -7.75 -13.40
N ILE A 49 -12.91 -6.66 -12.73
CA ILE A 49 -12.11 -6.75 -11.50
C ILE A 49 -12.97 -6.35 -10.30
N PHE A 50 -12.78 -7.08 -9.20
CA PHE A 50 -13.33 -6.77 -7.88
C PHE A 50 -12.18 -6.53 -6.90
N VAL A 51 -11.36 -5.48 -7.11
CA VAL A 51 -10.20 -5.20 -6.27
C VAL A 51 -10.64 -4.98 -4.83
N LYS A 52 -10.16 -5.71 -3.84
CA LYS A 52 -10.46 -5.38 -2.43
C LYS A 52 -9.93 -3.97 -2.16
N MET A 53 -10.82 -3.02 -1.87
CA MET A 53 -10.36 -1.69 -1.45
C MET A 53 -9.47 -1.87 -0.23
N PRO A 54 -8.28 -1.25 -0.19
CA PRO A 54 -7.48 -1.26 1.02
C PRO A 54 -8.35 -0.72 2.14
N LYS A 55 -8.35 -1.42 3.28
CA LYS A 55 -8.95 -0.88 4.50
C LYS A 55 -8.33 0.50 4.70
N ARG A 56 -9.17 1.52 4.97
CA ARG A 56 -8.70 2.89 5.21
C ARG A 56 -7.50 2.79 6.17
N GLY A 57 -6.41 3.45 5.82
CA GLY A 57 -5.20 3.45 6.65
C GLY A 57 -5.49 3.92 8.07
N PRO A 58 -4.51 3.78 8.99
CA PRO A 58 -4.66 4.27 10.35
C PRO A 58 -5.21 5.71 10.37
N PRO A 59 -6.04 6.07 11.36
CA PRO A 59 -6.57 7.41 11.45
C PRO A 59 -5.42 8.43 11.46
N LYS A 60 -5.62 9.59 10.84
CA LYS A 60 -4.58 10.64 10.73
C LYS A 60 -3.98 11.02 12.10
N SER A 61 -4.79 10.97 13.15
CA SER A 61 -4.35 11.22 14.53
C SER A 61 -3.34 10.17 15.04
N TYR A 62 -3.47 8.91 14.62
CA TYR A 62 -2.53 7.87 14.99
C TYR A 62 -1.17 8.12 14.33
N THR A 63 -1.15 8.40 13.02
CA THR A 63 0.10 8.73 12.32
C THR A 63 0.78 9.97 12.91
N GLU A 64 0.02 11.02 13.19
CA GLU A 64 0.54 12.23 13.84
C GLU A 64 1.10 11.95 15.24
N SER A 65 0.44 11.11 16.03
CA SER A 65 0.94 10.72 17.36
C SER A 65 2.25 9.93 17.27
N VAL A 66 2.41 9.09 16.25
CA VAL A 66 3.62 8.32 16.00
C VAL A 66 4.75 9.24 15.57
N GLU A 67 4.50 10.16 14.64
CA GLU A 67 5.47 11.15 14.17
C GLU A 67 5.95 12.05 15.33
N ASN A 68 5.03 12.54 16.17
CA ASN A 68 5.38 13.35 17.34
C ASN A 68 6.25 12.58 18.35
N ARG A 69 5.95 11.30 18.59
CA ARG A 69 6.77 10.45 19.47
C ARG A 69 8.16 10.25 18.88
N LEU A 70 8.24 9.99 17.58
CA LEU A 70 9.48 9.80 16.85
C LEU A 70 10.36 11.06 16.92
N GLN A 71 9.79 12.24 16.70
CA GLN A 71 10.49 13.52 16.84
C GLN A 71 11.05 13.75 18.26
N ARG A 72 10.29 13.41 19.30
CA ARG A 72 10.76 13.54 20.70
C ARG A 72 11.93 12.60 20.98
N VAL A 73 11.83 11.36 20.54
CA VAL A 73 12.90 10.36 20.68
C VAL A 73 14.14 10.80 19.93
N GLU A 74 14.01 11.20 18.65
CA GLU A 74 15.13 11.69 17.86
C GLU A 74 15.79 12.92 18.48
N LYS A 75 15.02 13.87 19.01
CA LYS A 75 15.56 15.05 19.68
C LYS A 75 16.35 14.68 20.94
N ALA A 76 15.80 13.79 21.76
CA ALA A 76 16.48 13.29 22.96
C ALA A 76 17.77 12.54 22.61
N LEU A 77 17.71 11.66 21.60
CA LEU A 77 18.88 10.95 21.10
C LEU A 77 19.92 11.91 20.55
N LYS A 78 19.54 12.93 19.77
CA LYS A 78 20.49 13.96 19.28
C LYS A 78 21.19 14.68 20.42
N SER A 79 20.48 15.04 21.50
CA SER A 79 21.12 15.71 22.64
C SER A 79 22.09 14.83 23.45
N ILE A 80 21.86 13.52 23.48
CA ILE A 80 22.71 12.57 24.20
C ILE A 80 23.86 12.09 23.30
N ALA A 81 23.57 11.87 22.02
CA ALA A 81 24.52 11.36 21.06
C ALA A 81 25.55 12.42 20.68
N THR A 82 25.21 13.71 20.51
CA THR A 82 26.20 14.71 20.06
C THR A 82 27.50 14.77 20.89
N PRO A 83 27.51 14.76 22.23
CA PRO A 83 28.77 14.70 22.99
C PRO A 83 29.45 13.32 22.91
N VAL A 84 28.73 12.25 22.57
CA VAL A 84 29.27 10.87 22.47
C VAL A 84 29.83 10.59 21.08
N VAL A 85 29.08 10.87 20.00
CA VAL A 85 29.61 10.76 18.62
C VAL A 85 30.74 11.75 18.39
N ASN A 86 30.67 13.00 18.88
CA ASN A 86 31.80 13.92 18.71
C ASN A 86 33.06 13.41 19.43
N ARG A 87 32.94 12.78 20.61
CA ARG A 87 34.09 12.14 21.26
C ARG A 87 34.64 10.94 20.48
N VAL A 88 33.76 10.11 19.90
CA VAL A 88 34.18 8.97 19.06
C VAL A 88 34.80 9.43 17.73
N PHE A 89 34.32 10.54 17.14
CA PHE A 89 34.90 11.13 15.93
C PHE A 89 36.23 11.85 16.19
N ASP A 90 36.43 12.49 17.35
CA ASP A 90 37.70 13.13 17.72
C ASP A 90 38.79 12.12 18.19
N ASP A 91 38.41 11.01 18.84
CA ASP A 91 39.37 9.95 19.21
C ASP A 91 39.95 9.24 17.96
N SER A 92 39.19 9.13 16.87
CA SER A 92 39.65 8.50 15.63
C SER A 92 40.60 9.36 14.79
N LEU A 93 40.75 10.65 15.05
CA LEU A 93 41.73 11.53 14.38
C LEU A 93 43.06 11.64 15.14
N LYS A 94 43.16 11.07 16.36
CA LYS A 94 44.37 11.14 17.19
C LYS A 94 45.15 9.83 17.29
N SER A 95 44.58 8.69 16.88
CA SER A 95 45.36 7.47 16.64
C SER A 95 46.09 7.55 15.29
N LYS A 96 47.22 8.27 15.28
CA LYS A 96 48.27 8.01 14.28
C LYS A 96 48.84 6.62 14.58
N ASP A 97 48.20 5.57 14.06
CA ASP A 97 48.85 4.27 13.97
C ASP A 97 49.97 4.36 12.92
N PRO A 98 51.27 4.22 13.27
CA PRO A 98 52.37 4.50 12.37
C PRO A 98 52.62 3.43 11.29
N CYS A 99 51.67 2.51 11.04
CA CYS A 99 51.95 1.32 10.23
C CYS A 99 50.94 1.09 9.10
N ASN A 100 50.54 2.15 8.39
CA ASN A 100 50.06 1.95 7.02
C ASN A 100 50.80 2.87 6.06
N GLN A 101 52.11 2.66 5.99
CA GLN A 101 52.91 3.01 4.84
C GLN A 101 53.21 1.72 4.08
N ILE A 102 52.36 1.38 3.12
CA ILE A 102 52.79 0.54 2.00
C ILE A 102 52.44 1.28 0.71
N ALA A 103 53.43 2.08 0.32
CA ALA A 103 53.83 2.48 -1.03
C ALA A 103 52.84 2.28 -2.18
N SER A 104 52.41 3.41 -2.74
CA SER A 104 52.18 3.55 -4.17
C SER A 104 53.44 3.10 -4.92
N THR A 105 53.34 2.02 -5.69
CA THR A 105 54.25 1.81 -6.82
C THR A 105 53.43 1.81 -8.09
N GLU A 106 53.58 2.91 -8.82
CA GLU A 106 53.20 3.08 -10.21
C GLU A 106 54.14 2.22 -11.08
N GLY A 107 53.63 1.61 -12.17
CA GLY A 107 54.52 1.18 -13.26
C GLY A 107 54.11 -0.06 -14.07
N ASN A 108 53.69 0.21 -15.31
CA ASN A 108 53.90 -0.55 -16.55
C ASN A 108 53.27 -1.95 -16.77
N THR A 109 52.29 -1.94 -17.70
CA THR A 109 52.25 -2.64 -19.01
C THR A 109 53.29 -3.73 -19.28
N PRO A 110 52.92 -4.81 -20.00
CA PRO A 110 52.68 -4.74 -21.46
C PRO A 110 51.23 -4.88 -21.91
#